data_AF-A0A7V3MKG7-F1
#
_entry.id   AF-A0A7V3MKG7-F1
#
_cell.length_a   1.000
_cell.length_b   1.000
_cell.length_c   1.000
_cell.angle_alpha   90.00
_cell.angle_beta   90.00
_cell.angle_gamma   90.00
#
_symmetry.space_group_name_H-M   'P 1'
#
loop_
_entity.id
_entity.type
_entity.pdbx_description
1 polymer ?
#
loop_
_entity_poly.entity_id
_entity_poly.type
_entity_poly.pdbx_seq_one_letter_code
_entity_poly.pdbx_strand_id
1 'polypeptide(L)'
;MQTTINKLMRGRFSRERFPEALKGLMQERHLSYRQLAYKTRLSAGYLNHLTKGTRPVPADNVIRIIAHALLVEPDFFLEFRLRQVNRVLDR
;
A
#
# COMPACT_ATOMS: atom_id res chain seq x y z
N MET A 1 -30.50 0.84 4.44
CA MET A 1 -29.48 -0.20 4.24
C MET A 1 -28.57 0.06 3.01
N GLN A 2 -28.38 1.31 2.58
CA GLN A 2 -27.57 1.66 1.38
C GLN A 2 -26.16 2.22 1.73
N THR A 3 -25.87 2.43 3.02
CA THR A 3 -24.68 3.17 3.46
C THR A 3 -23.41 2.33 3.54
N THR A 4 -23.53 0.99 3.63
CA THR A 4 -22.38 0.08 3.81
C THR A 4 -21.66 -0.23 2.48
N ILE A 5 -22.39 -0.25 1.37
CA ILE A 5 -21.85 -0.64 0.05
C ILE A 5 -20.99 0.50 -0.56
N ASN A 6 -21.36 1.77 -0.33
CA ASN A 6 -20.62 2.93 -0.84
C ASN A 6 -19.26 3.18 -0.14
N LYS A 7 -19.01 2.58 1.03
CA LYS A 7 -17.70 2.66 1.72
C LYS A 7 -16.67 1.67 1.17
N LEU A 8 -17.11 0.54 0.60
CA LEU A 8 -16.21 -0.50 0.07
C LEU A 8 -15.66 -0.21 -1.34
N MET A 9 -16.33 0.61 -2.15
CA MET A 9 -16.07 0.67 -3.60
C MET A 9 -15.28 1.90 -4.08
N ARG A 10 -14.93 2.86 -3.20
CA ARG A 10 -14.10 4.02 -3.58
C ARG A 10 -12.61 3.71 -3.75
N GLY A 11 -12.14 2.49 -3.45
CA GLY A 11 -10.72 2.24 -3.19
C GLY A 11 -10.16 0.89 -3.66
N ARG A 12 -10.60 0.34 -4.80
CA ARG A 12 -9.91 -0.86 -5.35
C ARG A 12 -8.47 -0.55 -5.77
N PHE A 13 -8.23 0.67 -6.24
CA PHE A 13 -6.92 1.14 -6.72
C PHE A 13 -6.68 2.58 -6.27
N SER A 14 -5.48 2.88 -5.76
CA SER A 14 -5.02 4.24 -5.56
C SER A 14 -4.45 4.84 -6.84
N ARG A 15 -4.69 6.13 -7.04
CA ARG A 15 -4.03 6.96 -8.08
C ARG A 15 -2.82 7.73 -7.52
N GLU A 16 -2.65 7.72 -6.21
CA GLU A 16 -1.53 8.37 -5.55
C GLU A 16 -0.26 7.54 -5.72
N ARG A 17 0.90 8.20 -5.57
CA ARG A 17 2.20 7.54 -5.48
C ARG A 17 2.27 6.70 -4.20
N PHE A 18 3.16 5.71 -4.19
CA PHE A 18 3.27 4.74 -3.10
C PHE A 18 3.38 5.36 -1.69
N PRO A 19 4.22 6.38 -1.43
CA PRO A 19 4.35 6.98 -0.10
C PRO A 19 3.03 7.53 0.45
N GLU A 20 2.30 8.27 -0.39
CA GLU A 20 1.04 8.94 -0.10
C GLU A 20 -0.06 7.90 0.11
N ALA A 21 -0.18 6.93 -0.81
CA ALA A 21 -1.14 5.84 -0.70
C ALA A 21 -0.95 5.01 0.57
N LEU A 22 0.31 4.70 0.92
CA LEU A 22 0.63 3.97 2.16
C LEU A 22 0.27 4.78 3.40
N LYS A 23 0.62 6.08 3.41
CA LYS A 23 0.31 6.98 4.52
C LYS A 23 -1.20 7.14 4.70
N GLY A 24 -1.95 7.30 3.61
CA GLY A 24 -3.41 7.38 3.61
C GLY A 24 -4.06 6.13 4.20
N LEU A 25 -3.62 4.93 3.77
CA LEU A 25 -4.10 3.67 4.36
C LEU A 25 -3.78 3.56 5.85
N MET A 26 -2.58 3.94 6.27
CA MET A 26 -2.23 3.94 7.70
C MET A 26 -3.15 4.85 8.51
N GLN A 27 -3.46 6.05 7.99
CA GLN A 27 -4.36 7.00 8.64
C GLN A 27 -5.80 6.48 8.71
N GLU A 28 -6.33 5.95 7.61
CA GLU A 28 -7.68 5.36 7.54
C GLU A 28 -7.85 4.20 8.53
N ARG A 29 -6.79 3.41 8.76
CA ARG A 29 -6.79 2.27 9.67
C ARG A 29 -6.32 2.61 11.09
N HIS A 30 -6.05 3.89 11.37
CA HIS A 30 -5.52 4.36 12.67
C HIS A 30 -4.28 3.58 13.13
N LEU A 31 -3.38 3.25 12.22
CA LEU A 31 -2.16 2.49 12.49
C LEU A 31 -0.96 3.40 12.70
N SER A 32 -0.24 3.18 13.80
CA SER A 32 1.13 3.68 13.97
C SER A 32 2.14 2.85 13.16
N TYR A 33 3.32 3.42 12.92
CA TYR A 33 4.44 2.70 12.28
C TYR A 33 4.83 1.44 13.05
N ARG A 34 4.74 1.45 14.39
CA ARG A 34 5.05 0.27 15.23
C ARG A 34 4.02 -0.84 15.06
N GLN A 35 2.73 -0.50 14.97
CA GLN A 35 1.69 -1.49 14.72
C GLN A 35 1.80 -2.09 13.33
N LEU A 36 2.08 -1.28 12.31
CA LEU A 36 2.30 -1.80 10.96
C LEU A 36 3.58 -2.64 10.88
N ALA A 37 4.65 -2.24 11.56
CA ALA A 37 5.89 -3.02 11.69
C ALA A 37 5.62 -4.41 12.27
N TYR A 38 4.85 -4.49 13.36
CA TYR A 38 4.45 -5.76 13.96
C TYR A 38 3.69 -6.66 12.97
N LYS A 39 2.72 -6.09 12.22
CA LYS A 39 1.93 -6.83 11.22
C LYS A 39 2.73 -7.32 10.01
N THR A 40 3.79 -6.59 9.64
CA THR A 40 4.57 -6.84 8.41
C THR A 40 5.92 -7.51 8.67
N ARG A 41 6.36 -7.59 9.94
CA ARG A 41 7.74 -7.94 10.33
C ARG A 41 8.82 -7.02 9.72
N LEU A 42 8.44 -5.83 9.25
CA LEU A 42 9.34 -4.77 8.80
C LEU A 42 9.69 -3.85 9.96
N SER A 43 10.77 -3.08 9.85
CA SER A 43 11.10 -2.10 10.90
C SER A 43 10.22 -0.84 10.78
N ALA A 44 9.85 -0.27 11.92
CA ALA A 44 9.08 0.99 11.94
C ALA A 44 9.85 2.15 11.28
N GLY A 45 11.18 2.15 11.40
CA GLY A 45 12.05 3.12 10.72
C GLY A 45 11.96 2.98 9.20
N TYR A 46 11.99 1.75 8.68
CA TYR A 46 11.83 1.50 7.25
C TYR A 46 10.47 1.97 6.74
N LEU A 47 9.38 1.63 7.43
CA LEU A 47 8.03 2.08 7.08
C LEU A 47 7.87 3.60 7.09
N ASN A 48 8.50 4.28 8.06
CA ASN A 48 8.53 5.74 8.12
C ASN A 48 9.30 6.35 6.92
N HIS A 49 10.39 5.73 6.50
CA HIS A 49 11.10 6.19 5.30
C HIS A 49 10.28 6.00 4.02
N LEU A 50 9.51 4.90 3.93
CA LEU A 50 8.61 4.62 2.81
C LEU A 50 7.47 5.64 2.71
N THR A 51 6.78 5.96 3.80
CA THR A 51 5.69 6.96 3.80
C THR A 51 6.16 8.39 3.56
N LYS A 52 7.45 8.68 3.78
CA LYS A 52 8.08 9.97 3.45
C LYS A 52 8.66 10.03 2.03
N GLY A 53 8.68 8.92 1.29
CA GLY A 53 9.33 8.85 -0.02
C GLY A 53 10.86 9.01 -0.01
N THR A 54 11.48 8.96 1.17
CA THR A 54 12.95 9.07 1.34
C THR A 54 13.70 7.78 1.00
N ARG A 55 12.97 6.70 0.73
CA ARG A 55 13.47 5.44 0.19
C ARG A 55 12.71 5.11 -1.09
N PRO A 56 13.34 4.41 -2.05
CA PRO A 56 12.65 4.00 -3.26
C PRO A 56 11.45 3.10 -2.94
N VAL A 57 10.48 3.09 -3.85
CA VAL A 57 9.33 2.19 -3.79
C VAL A 57 9.84 0.75 -3.74
N PRO A 58 9.40 -0.07 -2.77
CA PRO A 58 10.02 -1.35 -2.51
C PRO A 58 9.68 -2.39 -3.58
N ALA A 59 10.34 -3.55 -3.54
CA ALA A 59 10.06 -4.67 -4.45
C ALA A 59 8.64 -5.25 -4.24
N ASP A 60 8.12 -5.93 -5.26
CA ASP A 60 6.74 -6.43 -5.26
C ASP A 60 6.40 -7.34 -4.08
N ASN A 61 7.34 -8.16 -3.62
CA ASN A 61 7.16 -9.01 -2.44
C ASN A 61 6.89 -8.19 -1.17
N VAL A 62 7.61 -7.08 -0.98
CA VAL A 62 7.40 -6.16 0.15
C VAL A 62 6.07 -5.42 0.00
N ILE A 63 5.70 -5.00 -1.22
CA ILE A 63 4.39 -4.40 -1.49
C ILE A 63 3.26 -5.38 -1.12
N ARG A 64 3.37 -6.66 -1.48
CA ARG A 64 2.39 -7.70 -1.13
C ARG A 64 2.26 -7.87 0.39
N ILE A 65 3.38 -7.89 1.13
CA ILE A 65 3.37 -7.97 2.60
C ILE A 65 2.61 -6.78 3.21
N ILE A 66 2.91 -5.57 2.74
CA ILE A 66 2.27 -4.34 3.21
C ILE A 66 0.78 -4.33 2.87
N ALA A 67 0.41 -4.69 1.64
CA ALA A 67 -0.97 -4.75 1.17
C ALA A 67 -1.80 -5.71 2.02
N HIS A 68 -1.29 -6.93 2.23
CA HIS A 68 -1.93 -7.94 3.07
C HIS A 68 -2.12 -7.44 4.52
N ALA A 69 -1.10 -6.82 5.11
CA ALA A 69 -1.19 -6.26 6.46
C ALA A 69 -2.21 -5.12 6.60
N LEU A 70 -2.53 -4.43 5.50
CA LEU A 70 -3.50 -3.32 5.43
C LEU A 70 -4.86 -3.74 4.87
N LEU A 71 -5.07 -5.04 4.62
CA LEU A 71 -6.30 -5.62 4.09
C LEU A 71 -6.72 -5.01 2.74
N VAL A 72 -5.75 -4.84 1.84
CA VAL A 72 -5.96 -4.44 0.45
C VAL A 72 -5.22 -5.38 -0.49
N GLU A 73 -5.67 -5.46 -1.75
CA GLU A 73 -4.91 -6.17 -2.78
C GLU A 73 -3.64 -5.38 -3.16
N PRO A 74 -2.55 -6.05 -3.60
CA PRO A 74 -1.34 -5.38 -4.05
C PRO A 74 -1.57 -4.38 -5.19
N ASP A 75 -2.55 -4.65 -6.05
CA ASP A 75 -2.97 -3.77 -7.14
C ASP A 75 -3.49 -2.42 -6.65
N PHE A 76 -3.83 -2.30 -5.37
CA PHE A 76 -4.13 -1.00 -4.76
C PHE A 76 -3.03 0.02 -5.05
N PHE A 77 -1.76 -0.39 -5.03
CA PHE A 77 -0.62 0.50 -5.26
C PHE A 77 -0.34 0.71 -6.75
N LEU A 78 -0.24 1.97 -7.17
CA LEU A 78 0.00 2.37 -8.57
C LEU A 78 1.26 1.73 -9.14
N GLU A 79 2.38 1.80 -8.43
CA GLU A 79 3.67 1.28 -8.88
C GLU A 79 3.68 -0.24 -9.03
N PHE A 80 2.90 -0.95 -8.23
CA PHE A 80 2.73 -2.40 -8.38
C PHE A 80 2.06 -2.73 -9.73
N ARG A 81 0.98 -2.00 -10.06
CA ARG A 81 0.26 -2.16 -11.33
C ARG A 81 1.12 -1.77 -12.53
N LEU A 82 1.84 -0.65 -12.47
CA LEU A 82 2.74 -0.23 -13.54
C LEU A 82 3.81 -1.28 -13.84
N ARG A 83 4.39 -1.91 -12.80
CA ARG A 83 5.33 -3.02 -12.99
C ARG A 83 4.68 -4.25 -13.65
N GLN A 84 3.42 -4.57 -13.34
CA GLN A 84 2.74 -5.68 -14.01
C GLN A 84 2.50 -5.37 -15.48
N VAL A 85 2.08 -4.13 -15.80
CA VAL A 85 1.88 -3.70 -17.19
C VAL A 85 3.19 -3.80 -17.98
N ASN A 86 4.29 -3.26 -17.44
CA ASN A 86 5.59 -3.36 -18.10
C ASN A 86 6.00 -4.83 -18.35
N ARG A 87 5.83 -5.72 -17.36
CA ARG A 87 6.12 -7.15 -17.55
C ARG A 87 5.30 -7.83 -18.63
N VAL A 88 4.11 -7.33 -18.95
CA VAL A 88 3.27 -7.86 -20.03
C VAL A 88 3.70 -7.27 -21.38
N LEU A 89 4.10 -6.00 -21.41
CA LEU A 89 4.58 -5.32 -22.62
C LEU A 89 5.99 -5.76 -23.04
N ASP A 90 6.82 -6.14 -22.09
CA ASP A 90 8.20 -6.64 -22.32
C ASP A 90 8.24 -8.14 -22.71
N ARG A 91 7.08 -8.77 -22.91
CA ARG A 91 6.93 -10.15 -23.41
C ARG A 91 6.61 -10.15 -24.89
#